data_AF-A0A3Q0JHZ4-F1
#
_entry.id   AF-A0A3Q0JHZ4-F1
#
_cell.length_a   1.000
_cell.length_b   1.000
_cell.length_c   1.000
_cell.angle_alpha   90.00
_cell.angle_beta   90.00
_cell.angle_gamma   90.00
#
_symmetry.space_group_name_H-M   'P 1'
#
loop_
_entity.id
_entity.type
_entity.pdbx_description
1 polymer ?
#
loop_
_entity_poly.entity_id
_entity_poly.type
_entity_poly.pdbx_seq_one_letter_code
_entity_poly.pdbx_strand_id
1 'polypeptide(L)'
;MNFHPDATPEDFTHLIGNYSIEPRLAAHKKKSNCEAVCYGHEDNKNVPETFDARKKWPQCESIGKVQDQGDCKADYAIATTAAIADRICIASGGKKKTTISAQHVVSCCKNCGRGCKGGIPQEVWSFLSRRGIASGGTYNSNEGCQPYLKEPTGFTPKKFYGAPAFQTPKCEKVCYNQQYSKSRVREDLHKGK
;
A
#
# COMPACT_ATOMS: atom_id res chain seq x y z
N MET A 1 10.29 -17.57 -0.11
CA MET A 1 10.59 -16.59 -1.19
C MET A 1 11.90 -17.02 -1.81
N ASN A 2 11.95 -17.12 -3.13
CA ASN A 2 13.17 -17.53 -3.82
C ASN A 2 13.93 -16.27 -4.23
N PHE A 3 14.82 -15.81 -3.36
CA PHE A 3 15.74 -14.72 -3.69
C PHE A 3 16.88 -15.25 -4.57
N HIS A 4 17.52 -14.36 -5.32
CA HIS A 4 18.70 -14.72 -6.09
C HIS A 4 19.79 -15.27 -5.14
N PRO A 5 20.53 -16.34 -5.50
CA PRO A 5 21.56 -16.92 -4.64
C PRO A 5 22.67 -15.92 -4.26
N ASP A 6 22.87 -14.88 -5.08
CA ASP A 6 23.88 -13.84 -4.85
C ASP A 6 23.39 -12.67 -3.97
N ALA A 7 22.17 -12.72 -3.42
CA ALA A 7 21.65 -11.66 -2.56
C ALA A 7 22.37 -11.64 -1.20
N THR A 8 22.78 -10.46 -0.76
CA THR A 8 23.45 -10.21 0.52
C THR A 8 22.47 -9.72 1.60
N PRO A 9 22.78 -9.85 2.90
CA PRO A 9 21.98 -9.26 3.98
C PRO A 9 21.65 -7.77 3.79
N GLU A 10 22.62 -7.00 3.29
CA GLU A 10 22.50 -5.56 3.02
C GLU A 10 21.42 -5.27 1.98
N ASP A 11 21.29 -6.13 0.97
CA ASP A 11 20.30 -6.00 -0.09
C ASP A 11 18.87 -6.04 0.42
N PHE A 12 18.62 -6.80 1.49
CA PHE A 12 17.31 -6.85 2.12
C PHE A 12 16.98 -5.57 2.90
N THR A 13 17.98 -4.83 3.39
CA THR A 13 17.75 -3.55 4.08
C THR A 13 17.22 -2.47 3.12
N HIS A 14 17.46 -2.62 1.82
CA HIS A 14 16.93 -1.73 0.78
C HIS A 14 15.47 -1.98 0.45
N LEU A 15 14.91 -3.14 0.84
CA LEU A 15 13.50 -3.48 0.68
C LEU A 15 12.64 -2.96 1.84
N ILE A 16 13.24 -2.70 2.99
CA ILE A 16 12.53 -2.25 4.18
C ILE A 16 12.41 -0.72 4.17
N GLY A 17 11.17 -0.25 4.01
CA GLY A 17 10.78 1.15 4.08
C GLY A 17 9.86 1.49 5.24
N ASN A 18 9.24 0.53 5.90
CA ASN A 18 8.42 0.83 7.07
C ASN A 18 9.26 1.37 8.24
N TYR A 19 8.88 2.53 8.77
CA TYR A 19 9.46 3.11 9.97
C TYR A 19 8.74 2.60 11.23
N SER A 20 9.50 2.03 12.17
CA SER A 20 8.97 1.62 13.48
C SER A 20 8.40 2.83 14.25
N ILE A 21 7.23 2.65 14.87
CA ILE A 21 6.59 3.67 15.72
C ILE A 21 7.07 3.56 17.18
N GLU A 22 8.38 3.48 17.37
CA GLU A 22 8.99 3.38 18.70
C GLU A 22 9.73 4.72 18.92
N PRO A 23 9.04 5.85 19.23
CA PRO A 23 8.38 6.08 20.52
C PRO A 23 7.11 6.98 20.46
N ARG A 24 6.43 7.13 19.31
CA ARG A 24 5.19 7.95 19.25
C ARG A 24 3.99 7.28 19.93
N LEU A 25 4.00 5.95 20.08
CA LEU A 25 3.03 5.24 20.90
C LEU A 25 3.18 5.53 22.40
N ALA A 26 4.39 5.87 22.89
CA ALA A 26 4.58 6.31 24.27
C ALA A 26 3.97 7.71 24.50
N ALA A 27 4.03 8.59 23.50
CA ALA A 27 3.43 9.93 23.57
C ALA A 27 1.89 9.92 23.33
N HIS A 28 1.36 8.90 22.64
CA HIS A 28 -0.08 8.69 22.47
C HIS A 28 -0.76 7.99 23.67
N LYS A 29 -0.09 7.88 24.82
CA LYS A 29 -0.73 7.46 26.09
C LYS A 29 -1.67 8.51 26.71
N LYS A 30 -1.92 9.65 26.07
CA LYS A 30 -2.92 10.64 26.52
C LYS A 30 -3.76 11.13 25.33
N LYS A 31 -5.02 10.67 25.29
CA LYS A 31 -6.12 11.10 24.39
C LYS A 31 -6.08 10.60 22.93
N SER A 32 -6.06 9.29 22.72
CA SER A 32 -6.91 8.73 21.68
C SER A 32 -7.69 7.59 22.30
N ASN A 33 -9.02 7.74 22.36
CA ASN A 33 -9.92 6.61 22.46
C ASN A 33 -9.47 5.62 21.39
N CYS A 34 -8.90 4.47 21.77
CA CYS A 34 -8.63 3.43 20.80
C CYS A 34 -9.99 3.00 20.23
N GLU A 35 -10.33 3.50 19.05
CA GLU A 35 -11.37 2.95 18.17
C GLU A 35 -10.88 1.68 17.47
N ALA A 36 -9.89 0.98 18.02
CA ALA A 36 -9.80 -0.44 17.74
C ALA A 36 -11.11 -1.02 18.31
N VAL A 37 -12.02 -1.47 17.45
CA VAL A 37 -13.12 -2.32 17.87
C VAL A 37 -12.46 -3.59 18.39
N CYS A 38 -12.10 -3.58 19.66
CA CYS A 38 -11.78 -4.76 20.43
C CYS A 38 -13.13 -5.47 20.59
N TYR A 39 -13.45 -6.38 19.66
CA TYR A 39 -14.40 -7.43 19.99
C TYR A 39 -13.84 -8.11 21.22
N GLY A 40 -14.59 -8.09 22.33
CA GLY A 40 -14.16 -8.65 23.58
C GLY A 40 -13.65 -10.07 23.37
N HIS A 41 -12.66 -10.48 24.18
CA HIS A 41 -12.01 -11.79 24.16
C HIS A 41 -12.99 -12.99 24.35
N GLU A 42 -14.29 -12.75 24.46
CA GLU A 42 -15.34 -13.74 24.72
C GLU A 42 -15.79 -14.52 23.47
N ASP A 43 -15.49 -14.06 22.25
CA ASP A 43 -15.92 -14.69 20.99
C ASP A 43 -14.86 -15.59 20.30
N ASN A 44 -13.79 -15.96 21.01
CA ASN A 44 -12.76 -16.87 20.45
C ASN A 44 -13.30 -18.29 20.13
N LYS A 45 -14.53 -18.62 20.54
CA LYS A 45 -15.15 -19.93 20.25
C LYS A 45 -15.51 -20.12 18.76
N ASN A 46 -15.53 -19.04 17.97
CA ASN A 46 -15.97 -19.07 16.57
C ASN A 46 -14.85 -18.74 15.56
N VAL A 47 -13.59 -18.64 16.00
CA VAL A 47 -12.45 -18.48 15.08
C VAL A 47 -12.05 -19.87 14.56
N PRO A 48 -12.04 -20.09 13.23
CA PRO A 48 -11.68 -21.38 12.68
C PRO A 48 -10.19 -21.68 12.86
N GLU A 49 -9.85 -22.96 12.96
CA GLU A 49 -8.45 -23.43 13.04
C GLU A 49 -7.62 -23.00 11.83
N THR A 50 -8.24 -22.94 10.65
CA THR A 50 -7.60 -22.41 9.44
C THR A 50 -8.47 -21.35 8.78
N PHE A 51 -7.84 -20.29 8.27
CA PHE A 51 -8.50 -19.19 7.58
C PHE A 51 -7.67 -18.72 6.39
N ASP A 52 -8.30 -18.58 5.23
CA ASP A 52 -7.70 -18.00 4.03
C ASP A 52 -8.66 -16.97 3.44
N ALA A 53 -8.28 -15.70 3.49
CA ALA A 53 -9.10 -14.60 3.00
C ALA A 53 -9.45 -14.75 1.50
N ARG A 54 -8.56 -15.37 0.71
CA ARG A 54 -8.79 -15.62 -0.73
C ARG A 54 -9.90 -16.64 -0.94
N LYS A 55 -10.02 -17.63 -0.03
CA LYS A 55 -11.10 -18.63 -0.05
C LYS A 55 -12.40 -18.08 0.53
N LYS A 56 -12.31 -17.20 1.54
CA LYS A 56 -13.48 -16.59 2.19
C LYS A 56 -14.19 -15.56 1.30
N TRP A 57 -13.42 -14.79 0.55
CA TRP A 57 -13.94 -13.76 -0.37
C TRP A 57 -13.39 -13.95 -1.79
N PRO A 58 -13.75 -15.06 -2.47
CA PRO A 58 -13.20 -15.39 -3.79
C PRO A 58 -13.57 -14.37 -4.87
N GLN A 59 -14.65 -13.61 -4.68
CA GLN A 59 -15.03 -12.51 -5.57
C GLN A 59 -14.08 -11.31 -5.51
N CYS A 60 -13.21 -11.25 -4.49
CA CYS A 60 -12.26 -10.15 -4.27
C CYS A 60 -10.86 -10.56 -4.72
N GLU A 61 -10.63 -10.53 -6.03
CA GLU A 61 -9.35 -10.88 -6.67
C GLU A 61 -8.16 -10.08 -6.13
N SER A 62 -8.39 -8.87 -5.59
CA SER A 62 -7.35 -8.04 -4.98
C SER A 62 -6.61 -8.76 -3.85
N ILE A 63 -7.28 -9.62 -3.09
CA ILE A 63 -6.71 -10.34 -1.94
C ILE A 63 -5.59 -11.30 -2.38
N GLY A 64 -5.70 -11.83 -3.60
CA GLY A 64 -4.70 -12.72 -4.20
C GLY A 64 -3.61 -11.99 -4.99
N LYS A 65 -3.74 -10.67 -5.20
CA LYS A 65 -2.84 -9.91 -6.08
C LYS A 65 -1.54 -9.58 -5.37
N VAL A 66 -0.43 -10.08 -5.92
CA VAL A 66 0.92 -9.75 -5.46
C VAL A 66 1.43 -8.52 -6.21
N GLN A 67 2.00 -7.57 -5.48
CA GLN A 67 2.55 -6.32 -6.02
C GLN A 67 4.06 -6.27 -5.78
N ASP A 68 4.77 -5.60 -6.68
CA ASP A 68 6.24 -5.42 -6.62
C ASP A 68 6.55 -3.94 -6.35
N GLN A 69 7.37 -3.68 -5.33
CA GLN A 69 7.79 -2.33 -4.93
C GLN A 69 8.99 -1.81 -5.73
N GLY A 70 9.65 -2.67 -6.50
CA GLY A 70 10.93 -2.40 -7.14
C GLY A 70 12.03 -2.08 -6.13
N ASP A 71 12.92 -1.17 -6.48
CA ASP A 71 13.99 -0.62 -5.61
C ASP A 71 13.54 0.63 -4.82
N CYS A 72 12.23 0.84 -4.70
CA CYS A 72 11.64 1.90 -3.89
C CYS A 72 11.24 1.32 -2.52
N LYS A 73 11.62 1.99 -1.42
CA LYS A 73 11.20 1.63 -0.05
C LYS A 73 9.73 2.00 0.22
N ALA A 74 8.82 1.39 -0.54
CA ALA A 74 7.39 1.71 -0.58
C ALA A 74 6.47 0.61 -0.04
N ASP A 75 7.01 -0.40 0.65
CA ASP A 75 6.26 -1.44 1.34
C ASP A 75 5.16 -0.86 2.24
N TYR A 76 5.44 0.24 2.97
CA TYR A 76 4.47 0.92 3.82
C TYR A 76 3.23 1.41 3.04
N ALA A 77 3.41 1.84 1.78
CA ALA A 77 2.35 2.32 0.92
C ALA A 77 1.64 1.15 0.25
N ILE A 78 2.39 0.23 -0.37
CA ILE A 78 1.85 -0.91 -1.13
C ILE A 78 1.04 -1.84 -0.22
N ALA A 79 1.57 -2.24 0.93
CA ALA A 79 0.86 -3.12 1.85
C ALA A 79 -0.44 -2.47 2.35
N THR A 80 -0.38 -1.17 2.66
CA THR A 80 -1.56 -0.44 3.14
C THR A 80 -2.61 -0.28 2.05
N THR A 81 -2.24 0.14 0.83
CA THR A 81 -3.21 0.32 -0.26
C THR A 81 -3.78 -0.99 -0.77
N ALA A 82 -3.02 -2.09 -0.72
CA ALA A 82 -3.53 -3.44 -0.97
C ALA A 82 -4.63 -3.81 0.03
N ALA A 83 -4.38 -3.66 1.33
CA ALA A 83 -5.36 -3.92 2.37
C ALA A 83 -6.61 -3.01 2.26
N ILE A 84 -6.43 -1.75 1.83
CA ILE A 84 -7.55 -0.84 1.57
C ILE A 84 -8.42 -1.36 0.42
N ALA A 85 -7.80 -1.78 -0.70
CA ALA A 85 -8.52 -2.32 -1.86
C ALA A 85 -9.33 -3.57 -1.48
N ASP A 86 -8.72 -4.48 -0.70
CA ASP A 86 -9.39 -5.68 -0.19
C ASP A 86 -10.60 -5.33 0.67
N ARG A 87 -10.44 -4.39 1.61
CA ARG A 87 -11.53 -3.95 2.48
C ARG A 87 -12.66 -3.26 1.71
N ILE A 88 -12.35 -2.48 0.66
CA ILE A 88 -13.36 -1.90 -0.23
C ILE A 88 -14.17 -3.01 -0.92
N CYS A 89 -13.50 -4.05 -1.40
CA CYS A 89 -14.17 -5.18 -2.03
C CYS A 89 -15.03 -5.97 -1.04
N ILE A 90 -14.48 -6.34 0.12
CA ILE A 90 -15.19 -7.09 1.16
C ILE A 90 -16.41 -6.31 1.65
N ALA A 91 -16.24 -5.04 2.02
CA ALA A 91 -17.32 -4.21 2.55
C ALA A 91 -18.43 -3.93 1.53
N SER A 92 -18.12 -4.01 0.23
CA SER A 92 -19.10 -3.85 -0.84
C SER A 92 -19.71 -5.17 -1.31
N GLY A 93 -19.34 -6.30 -0.70
CA GLY A 93 -19.78 -7.63 -1.14
C GLY A 93 -19.30 -7.97 -2.55
N GLY A 94 -18.14 -7.48 -2.97
CA GLY A 94 -17.57 -7.69 -4.31
C GLY A 94 -18.01 -6.69 -5.37
N LYS A 95 -18.92 -5.75 -5.06
CA LYS A 95 -19.43 -4.78 -6.05
C LYS A 95 -18.41 -3.71 -6.45
N LYS A 96 -17.45 -3.40 -5.56
CA LYS A 96 -16.38 -2.43 -5.82
C LYS A 96 -15.03 -3.14 -5.77
N LYS A 97 -14.39 -3.30 -6.92
CA LYS A 97 -13.06 -3.93 -7.06
C LYS A 97 -11.95 -2.92 -7.37
N THR A 98 -12.04 -1.73 -6.77
CA THR A 98 -11.11 -0.62 -7.08
C THR A 98 -9.71 -0.89 -6.54
N THR A 99 -8.70 -0.81 -7.41
CA THR A 99 -7.29 -0.77 -7.02
C THR A 99 -6.93 0.60 -6.47
N ILE A 100 -6.12 0.67 -5.42
CA ILE A 100 -5.76 1.92 -4.74
C ILE A 100 -4.29 2.24 -5.00
N SER A 101 -4.02 3.46 -5.48
CA SER A 101 -2.70 3.87 -5.96
C SER A 101 -1.70 4.00 -4.82
N ALA A 102 -0.76 3.05 -4.75
CA ALA A 102 0.44 3.19 -3.94
C ALA A 102 1.29 4.38 -4.41
N GLN A 103 1.30 4.67 -5.72
CA GLN A 103 2.05 5.80 -6.28
C GLN A 103 1.58 7.13 -5.73
N HIS A 104 0.26 7.34 -5.66
CA HIS A 104 -0.32 8.56 -5.11
C HIS A 104 0.09 8.75 -3.64
N VAL A 105 0.11 7.68 -2.84
CA VAL A 105 0.60 7.72 -1.46
C VAL A 105 2.08 8.11 -1.40
N VAL A 106 2.92 7.40 -2.16
CA VAL A 106 4.38 7.60 -2.20
C VAL A 106 4.74 9.03 -2.59
N SER A 107 4.05 9.59 -3.58
CA SER A 107 4.36 10.92 -4.12
C SER A 107 3.69 12.07 -3.37
N CYS A 108 2.46 11.90 -2.88
CA CYS A 108 1.64 13.01 -2.38
C CYS A 108 1.44 13.04 -0.86
N CYS A 109 1.63 11.92 -0.15
CA CYS A 109 1.45 11.91 1.30
C CYS A 109 2.71 12.38 2.04
N LYS A 110 2.83 13.70 2.24
CA LYS A 110 3.96 14.32 2.94
C LYS A 110 4.11 13.88 4.41
N ASN A 111 3.01 13.52 5.06
CA ASN A 111 3.02 13.08 6.46
C ASN A 111 3.27 11.56 6.59
N CYS A 112 3.14 10.81 5.51
CA CYS A 112 3.34 9.36 5.54
C CYS A 112 4.81 8.97 5.63
N GLY A 113 5.74 9.85 5.26
CA GLY A 113 7.16 9.52 5.25
C GLY A 113 7.93 10.30 4.21
N ARG A 114 8.98 9.67 3.67
CA ARG A 114 9.91 10.26 2.70
C ARG A 114 9.84 9.55 1.34
N GLY A 115 8.64 9.10 0.93
CA GLY A 115 8.41 8.41 -0.35
C GLY A 115 9.24 7.14 -0.46
N CYS A 116 10.07 7.02 -1.51
CA CYS A 116 10.95 5.86 -1.73
C CYS A 116 12.11 5.71 -0.73
N LYS A 117 12.13 6.52 0.33
CA LYS A 117 13.04 6.36 1.48
C LYS A 117 12.35 5.76 2.71
N GLY A 118 11.08 5.38 2.60
CA GLY A 118 10.30 4.78 3.66
C GLY A 118 9.19 5.67 4.23
N GLY A 119 8.34 5.08 5.07
CA GLY A 119 7.18 5.71 5.66
C GLY A 119 6.47 4.87 6.71
N ILE A 120 5.34 5.39 7.19
CA ILE A 120 4.57 4.88 8.33
C ILE A 120 3.18 4.45 7.82
N PRO A 121 2.81 3.16 7.85
CA PRO A 121 1.52 2.65 7.39
C PRO A 121 0.30 3.35 8.00
N GLN A 122 0.36 3.67 9.30
CA GLN A 122 -0.72 4.33 10.06
C GLN A 122 -1.05 5.72 9.50
N GLU A 123 -0.04 6.43 9.00
CA GLU A 123 -0.23 7.73 8.36
C GLU A 123 -0.88 7.58 6.97
N VAL A 124 -0.71 6.43 6.29
CA VAL A 124 -1.42 6.13 5.04
C VAL A 124 -2.91 5.94 5.29
N TRP A 125 -3.29 5.23 6.36
CA TRP A 125 -4.69 5.14 6.80
C TRP A 125 -5.26 6.53 7.16
N SER A 126 -4.47 7.35 7.85
CA SER A 126 -4.85 8.73 8.16
C SER A 126 -5.01 9.59 6.90
N PHE A 127 -4.16 9.39 5.90
CA PHE A 127 -4.24 10.06 4.61
C PHE A 127 -5.49 9.65 3.83
N LEU A 128 -5.82 8.35 3.82
CA LEU A 128 -7.07 7.83 3.27
C LEU A 128 -8.29 8.50 3.90
N SER A 129 -8.34 8.61 5.23
CA SER A 129 -9.47 9.22 5.95
C SER A 129 -9.56 10.73 5.68
N ARG A 130 -8.45 11.47 5.81
CA ARG A 130 -8.47 12.95 5.77
C ARG A 130 -8.53 13.52 4.35
N ARG A 131 -7.83 12.89 3.41
CA ARG A 131 -7.63 13.42 2.03
C ARG A 131 -8.20 12.49 0.98
N GLY A 132 -8.07 11.18 1.18
CA GLY A 132 -8.39 10.16 0.20
C GLY A 132 -7.20 9.82 -0.69
N ILE A 133 -7.30 8.69 -1.39
CA ILE A 133 -6.25 8.15 -2.26
C ILE A 133 -6.88 7.86 -3.64
N ALA A 134 -6.19 8.24 -4.72
CA ALA A 134 -6.59 7.89 -6.08
C ALA A 134 -6.54 6.39 -6.35
N SER A 135 -7.27 5.94 -7.36
CA SER A 135 -7.11 4.58 -7.88
C SER A 135 -5.80 4.41 -8.65
N GLY A 136 -5.29 3.18 -8.71
CA GLY A 136 -4.05 2.88 -9.41
C GLY A 136 -3.60 1.43 -9.20
N GLY A 137 -3.25 0.74 -10.28
CA GLY A 137 -2.70 -0.61 -10.26
C GLY A 137 -1.18 -0.66 -10.25
N THR A 138 -0.64 -1.82 -10.63
CA THR A 138 0.80 -2.08 -10.73
C THR A 138 1.41 -1.38 -11.94
N TYR A 139 2.74 -1.42 -12.03
CA TYR A 139 3.48 -0.92 -13.19
C TYR A 139 2.92 -1.48 -14.51
N ASN A 140 2.72 -0.60 -15.50
CA ASN A 140 2.16 -0.90 -16.82
C ASN A 140 0.81 -1.65 -16.83
N SER A 141 0.06 -1.66 -15.73
CA SER A 141 -1.27 -2.31 -15.67
C SER A 141 -2.36 -1.55 -16.43
N ASN A 142 -2.18 -0.25 -16.66
CA ASN A 142 -3.22 0.68 -17.13
C ASN A 142 -4.50 0.65 -16.26
N GLU A 143 -4.38 0.27 -14.98
CA GLU A 143 -5.51 0.25 -14.05
C GLU A 143 -5.53 1.53 -13.21
N GLY A 144 -6.67 2.23 -13.19
CA GLY A 144 -6.91 3.38 -12.32
C GLY A 144 -6.22 4.67 -12.77
N CYS A 145 -6.35 5.72 -11.97
CA CYS A 145 -5.86 7.07 -12.28
C CYS A 145 -4.33 7.17 -12.30
N GLN A 146 -3.66 6.57 -11.31
CA GLN A 146 -2.20 6.65 -11.12
C GLN A 146 -1.59 5.26 -10.88
N PRO A 147 -1.39 4.44 -11.94
CA PRO A 147 -0.65 3.17 -11.86
C PRO A 147 0.78 3.35 -11.36
N TYR A 148 1.35 2.37 -10.66
CA TYR A 148 2.70 2.47 -10.11
C TYR A 148 3.77 2.78 -11.16
N LEU A 149 4.70 3.70 -10.88
CA LEU A 149 5.69 4.15 -11.87
C LEU A 149 6.98 3.33 -11.84
N LYS A 150 7.29 2.68 -10.72
CA LYS A 150 8.52 1.90 -10.60
C LYS A 150 8.34 0.51 -11.19
N GLU A 151 9.20 0.18 -12.15
CA GLU A 151 9.28 -1.16 -12.75
C GLU A 151 9.73 -2.20 -11.71
N PRO A 152 9.11 -3.40 -11.71
CA PRO A 152 9.62 -4.58 -11.01
C PRO A 152 11.10 -4.83 -11.32
N THR A 153 11.93 -5.02 -10.30
CA THR A 153 13.38 -5.24 -10.49
C THR A 153 13.72 -6.71 -10.74
N GLY A 154 12.78 -7.62 -10.46
CA GLY A 154 12.96 -9.07 -10.57
C GLY A 154 14.09 -9.62 -9.69
N PHE A 155 14.57 -8.83 -8.71
CA PHE A 155 15.71 -9.14 -7.85
C PHE A 155 16.97 -9.56 -8.61
N THR A 156 17.16 -9.06 -9.84
CA THR A 156 18.38 -9.33 -10.59
C THR A 156 19.51 -8.43 -10.07
N PRO A 157 20.70 -8.99 -9.77
CA PRO A 157 21.78 -8.24 -9.13
C PRO A 157 22.15 -6.92 -9.82
N LYS A 158 22.22 -6.89 -11.15
CA LYS A 158 22.59 -5.69 -11.92
C LYS A 158 21.52 -4.58 -11.92
N LYS A 159 20.24 -4.90 -11.69
CA LYS A 159 19.15 -3.91 -11.66
C LYS A 159 18.85 -3.41 -10.25
N PHE A 160 19.23 -4.18 -9.23
CA PHE A 160 18.97 -3.85 -7.83
C PHE A 160 20.22 -3.35 -7.10
N TYR A 161 21.40 -3.92 -7.39
CA TYR A 161 22.65 -3.63 -6.70
C TYR A 161 23.50 -2.64 -7.52
N GLY A 162 23.85 -1.51 -6.90
CA GLY A 162 24.67 -0.45 -7.52
C GLY A 162 23.92 0.54 -8.42
N ALA A 163 22.61 0.35 -8.63
CA ALA A 163 21.77 1.35 -9.28
C ALA A 163 21.60 2.59 -8.36
N PRO A 164 21.58 3.82 -8.90
CA PRO A 164 21.24 5.00 -8.13
C PRO A 164 19.87 4.81 -7.46
N ALA A 165 19.76 5.20 -6.19
CA ALA A 165 18.50 5.10 -5.46
C ALA A 165 17.36 5.77 -6.25
N PHE A 166 16.28 5.04 -6.48
CA PHE A 166 15.14 5.56 -7.21
C PHE A 166 14.54 6.77 -6.47
N GLN A 167 14.48 7.90 -7.16
CA GLN A 167 13.98 9.13 -6.58
C GLN A 167 12.46 9.08 -6.50
N THR A 168 11.91 9.54 -5.37
CA THR A 168 10.47 9.67 -5.19
C THR A 168 9.87 10.54 -6.31
N PRO A 169 8.96 10.01 -7.14
CA PRO A 169 8.31 10.79 -8.18
C PRO A 169 7.51 11.95 -7.60
N LYS A 170 7.40 13.06 -8.35
CA LYS A 170 6.64 14.25 -7.93
C LYS A 170 5.16 13.92 -7.73
N CYS A 171 4.51 14.65 -6.83
CA CYS A 171 3.07 14.56 -6.63
C CYS A 171 2.33 15.18 -7.83
N GLU A 172 1.81 14.35 -8.72
CA GLU A 172 0.98 14.78 -9.83
C GLU A 172 -0.48 14.93 -9.43
N LYS A 173 -1.12 16.02 -9.88
CA LYS A 173 -2.55 16.30 -9.65
C LYS A 173 -3.46 15.78 -10.77
N VAL A 174 -2.86 15.15 -11.77
CA VAL A 174 -3.53 14.59 -12.95
C VAL A 174 -3.46 13.06 -12.92
N CYS A 175 -4.45 12.42 -13.52
CA CYS A 175 -4.39 11.00 -13.85
C CYS A 175 -3.54 10.86 -15.10
N TYR A 176 -2.36 10.25 -14.97
CA TYR A 176 -1.45 10.06 -16.11
C TYR A 176 -1.75 8.78 -16.89
N ASN A 177 -2.62 7.90 -16.39
CA ASN A 177 -3.18 6.83 -17.18
C ASN A 177 -4.14 7.38 -18.24
N GLN A 178 -3.70 7.40 -19.49
CA GLN A 178 -4.48 7.93 -20.62
C GLN A 178 -5.72 7.11 -20.95
N GLN A 179 -5.79 5.85 -20.50
CA GLN A 179 -6.95 4.98 -20.69
C GLN A 179 -8.01 5.15 -19.59
N TYR A 180 -7.73 5.99 -18.58
CA TYR A 180 -8.64 6.23 -17.48
C TYR A 180 -9.60 7.39 -17.78
N SER A 181 -10.86 7.22 -17.39
CA SER A 181 -11.93 8.17 -17.74
C SER A 181 -11.82 9.54 -17.07
N LYS A 182 -11.09 9.63 -15.96
CA LYS A 182 -10.92 10.87 -15.20
C LYS A 182 -9.56 11.47 -15.51
N SER A 183 -9.53 12.79 -15.70
CA SER A 183 -8.28 13.52 -16.00
C SER A 183 -7.60 14.06 -14.74
N ARG A 184 -8.36 14.36 -13.67
CA ARG A 184 -7.83 14.97 -12.44
C ARG A 184 -7.93 13.99 -11.27
N VAL A 185 -6.85 13.92 -10.48
CA VAL A 185 -6.78 13.08 -9.27
C VAL A 185 -7.92 13.35 -8.29
N ARG A 186 -8.32 14.62 -8.15
CA ARG A 186 -9.40 15.04 -7.24
C ARG A 186 -10.76 14.41 -7.55
N GLU A 187 -11.01 14.01 -8.79
CA GLU A 187 -12.25 13.33 -9.23
C GLU A 187 -12.21 11.83 -8.89
N ASP A 188 -11.04 11.31 -8.49
CA ASP A 188 -10.77 9.91 -8.24
C ASP A 188 -10.38 9.58 -6.81
N LEU A 189 -10.55 10.51 -5.88
CA LEU A 189 -10.18 10.27 -4.49
C LEU A 189 -11.18 9.33 -3.80
N HIS A 190 -10.68 8.17 -3.37
CA HIS A 190 -11.37 7.22 -2.50
C HIS A 190 -11.06 7.55 -1.04
N LYS A 191 -12.10 7.68 -0.21
CA LYS A 191 -11.96 8.00 1.22
C LYS A 191 -12.46 6.86 2.09
N GLY A 192 -11.77 6.61 3.20
CA GLY A 192 -12.25 5.76 4.27
C GLY A 192 -13.40 6.46 4.99
N LYS A 193 -14.48 5.72 5.25
CA LYS A 193 -15.56 6.17 6.14
C LYS A 193 -15.27 5.68 7.55
#